data_AF-A0A7V9JDH5-F1
#
_entry.id   AF-A0A7V9JDH5-F1
#
_cell.length_a   1.000
_cell.length_b   1.000
_cell.length_c   1.000
_cell.angle_alpha   90.00
_cell.angle_beta   90.00
_cell.angle_gamma   90.00
#
_symmetry.space_group_name_H-M   'P 1'
#
loop_
_entity.id
_entity.type
_entity.pdbx_description
1 polymer ?
#
loop_
_entity_poly.entity_id
_entity_poly.type
_entity_poly.pdbx_seq_one_letter_code
_entity_poly.pdbx_strand_id
1 'polypeptide(L)'
;ARALVNQPAIVWADEPTGNLDSESTADILSLIRRLNQTNGQTFVIVTHAAEVAAIADRVIRMSDGQIVSDHPSQGLPLTHVRQGQEAAG
;
A
#
# COMPACT_ATOMS: atom_id res chain seq x y z
N ALA A 1 -8.39 8.63 -10.30
CA ALA A 1 -7.93 8.68 -11.71
C ALA A 1 -7.07 9.92 -12.05
N ARG A 2 -7.46 11.15 -11.68
CA ARG A 2 -6.72 12.39 -12.07
C ARG A 2 -5.23 12.39 -11.69
N ALA A 3 -4.88 11.85 -10.52
CA ALA A 3 -3.49 11.78 -10.04
C ALA A 3 -2.57 10.90 -10.91
N LEU A 4 -3.12 10.00 -11.72
CA LEU A 4 -2.33 9.06 -12.55
C LEU A 4 -2.23 9.48 -14.03
N VAL A 5 -2.98 10.51 -14.45
CA VAL A 5 -3.12 10.90 -15.87
C VAL A 5 -1.78 11.27 -16.50
N ASN A 6 -0.91 11.95 -15.75
CA ASN A 6 0.38 12.44 -16.25
C ASN A 6 1.54 11.47 -16.00
N GLN A 7 1.26 10.21 -15.64
CA GLN A 7 2.28 9.20 -15.30
C GLN A 7 3.38 9.76 -14.37
N PRO A 8 3.02 10.34 -13.21
CA PRO A 8 4.00 10.99 -12.35
C PRO A 8 5.04 9.98 -11.85
N ALA A 9 6.29 10.41 -11.69
CA ALA A 9 7.34 9.58 -11.13
C ALA A 9 7.04 9.14 -9.68
N ILE A 10 6.31 9.97 -8.92
CA ILE A 10 5.93 9.72 -7.53
C ILE A 10 4.44 10.01 -7.33
N VAL A 11 3.76 9.11 -6.62
CA VAL A 11 2.38 9.28 -6.14
C VAL A 11 2.38 9.21 -4.62
N TRP A 12 1.94 10.28 -3.97
CA TRP A 12 1.67 10.29 -2.53
C TRP A 12 0.17 10.06 -2.31
N ALA A 13 -0.16 9.05 -1.51
CA ALA A 13 -1.53 8.77 -1.11
C ALA A 13 -1.67 8.72 0.41
N ASP A 14 -2.62 9.49 0.94
CA ASP A 14 -2.97 9.48 2.36
C ASP A 14 -4.26 8.67 2.55
N GLU A 15 -4.15 7.54 3.23
CA GLU A 15 -5.20 6.53 3.44
C GLU A 15 -6.03 6.22 2.16
N PRO A 16 -5.42 5.81 1.03
CA PRO A 16 -6.11 5.65 -0.26
C PRO A 16 -7.20 4.59 -0.28
N THR A 17 -7.21 3.69 0.69
CA THR A 17 -8.16 2.58 0.82
C THR A 17 -9.15 2.79 1.95
N GLY A 18 -9.13 3.96 2.61
CA GLY A 18 -10.11 4.30 3.63
C GLY A 18 -11.54 4.20 3.08
N ASN A 19 -12.45 3.59 3.85
CA ASN A 19 -13.85 3.32 3.49
C ASN A 19 -14.09 2.35 2.32
N LEU A 20 -13.06 1.63 1.85
CA LEU A 20 -13.25 0.54 0.89
C LEU A 20 -13.49 -0.79 1.60
N ASP A 21 -14.28 -1.67 0.98
CA ASP A 21 -14.36 -3.06 1.38
C ASP A 21 -13.07 -3.82 1.01
N SER A 22 -12.95 -5.06 1.49
CA SER A 22 -11.75 -5.88 1.32
C SER A 22 -11.46 -6.22 -0.16
N GLU A 23 -12.50 -6.36 -0.98
CA GLU A 23 -12.36 -6.65 -2.42
C GLU A 23 -11.84 -5.43 -3.17
N SER A 24 -12.49 -4.28 -2.98
CA SER A 24 -12.10 -3.00 -3.56
C SER A 24 -10.70 -2.58 -3.11
N THR A 25 -10.34 -2.85 -1.86
CA THR A 25 -8.98 -2.63 -1.35
C THR A 25 -7.97 -3.47 -2.12
N ALA A 26 -8.22 -4.77 -2.29
CA ALA A 26 -7.32 -5.65 -3.03
C ALA A 26 -7.13 -5.21 -4.50
N ASP A 27 -8.19 -4.71 -5.15
CA ASP A 27 -8.11 -4.20 -6.52
C ASP A 27 -7.26 -2.94 -6.62
N ILE A 28 -7.43 -2.00 -5.69
CA ILE A 28 -6.61 -0.77 -5.64
C ILE A 28 -5.14 -1.11 -5.38
N LEU A 29 -4.86 -2.00 -4.43
CA LEU A 29 -3.50 -2.45 -4.13
C LEU A 29 -2.85 -3.17 -5.33
N SER A 30 -3.62 -3.98 -6.06
CA SER A 30 -3.18 -4.64 -7.28
C SER A 30 -2.83 -3.64 -8.38
N LEU A 31 -3.66 -2.60 -8.54
CA LEU A 31 -3.39 -1.53 -9.50
C LEU A 31 -2.12 -0.77 -9.14
N ILE A 32 -1.94 -0.39 -7.88
CA ILE A 32 -0.75 0.31 -7.38
C ILE A 32 0.51 -0.52 -7.63
N ARG A 33 0.50 -1.81 -7.25
CA ARG A 33 1.64 -2.71 -7.47
C ARG A 33 1.98 -2.84 -8.94
N ARG A 34 0.96 -2.99 -9.80
CA ARG A 34 1.15 -3.05 -11.25
C ARG A 34 1.79 -1.78 -11.79
N LEU A 35 1.28 -0.60 -11.43
CA LEU A 35 1.82 0.68 -11.91
C LEU A 35 3.26 0.91 -11.43
N ASN A 36 3.58 0.51 -10.20
CA ASN A 36 4.94 0.54 -9.70
C ASN A 36 5.88 -0.32 -10.57
N GLN A 37 5.48 -1.56 -10.87
CA GLN A 37 6.30 -2.51 -11.63
C GLN A 37 6.38 -2.18 -13.13
N THR A 38 5.29 -1.79 -13.76
CA THR A 38 5.24 -1.58 -15.22
C THR A 38 5.73 -0.20 -15.63
N ASN A 39 5.46 0.82 -14.81
CA ASN A 39 5.75 2.22 -15.15
C ASN A 39 6.92 2.80 -14.32
N GLY A 40 7.47 2.04 -13.36
CA GLY A 40 8.51 2.53 -12.46
C GLY A 40 8.04 3.63 -11.51
N GLN A 41 6.72 3.77 -11.29
CA GLN A 41 6.17 4.81 -10.43
C GLN A 41 6.41 4.48 -8.96
N THR A 42 6.94 5.43 -8.20
CA THR A 42 7.10 5.27 -6.75
C THR A 42 5.80 5.65 -6.05
N PHE A 43 5.31 4.78 -5.16
CA PHE A 43 4.14 5.06 -4.34
C PHE A 43 4.55 5.24 -2.89
N VAL A 44 4.16 6.38 -2.31
CA VAL A 44 4.28 6.66 -0.88
C VAL A 44 2.87 6.63 -0.31
N ILE A 45 2.58 5.63 0.51
CA ILE A 45 1.26 5.42 1.09
C ILE A 45 1.34 5.60 2.59
N VAL A 46 0.52 6.51 3.11
CA VAL A 46 0.26 6.64 4.54
C VAL A 46 -0.97 5.80 4.86
N THR A 47 -0.84 4.89 5.82
CA THR A 47 -1.90 3.95 6.19
C THR A 47 -1.64 3.39 7.59
N HIS A 48 -2.73 3.04 8.27
CA HIS A 48 -2.70 2.24 9.50
C HIS A 48 -2.97 0.74 9.23
N ALA A 49 -3.33 0.38 7.99
CA ALA A 49 -3.66 -1.00 7.59
C ALA A 49 -2.40 -1.84 7.34
N ALA A 50 -2.24 -2.92 8.10
CA ALA A 50 -1.05 -3.77 8.05
C ALA A 50 -0.91 -4.50 6.70
N GLU A 51 -2.03 -4.87 6.09
CA GLU A 51 -2.12 -5.51 4.78
C GLU A 51 -1.67 -4.60 3.64
N VAL A 52 -1.86 -3.28 3.77
CA VAL A 52 -1.34 -2.30 2.80
C VAL A 52 0.16 -2.12 2.99
N ALA A 53 0.64 -2.07 4.23
CA ALA A 53 2.08 -1.99 4.51
C ALA A 53 2.83 -3.26 4.05
N ALA A 54 2.19 -4.42 4.17
CA ALA A 54 2.76 -5.72 3.80
C ALA A 54 3.17 -5.84 2.33
N ILE A 55 2.49 -5.13 1.43
CA ILE A 55 2.74 -5.19 -0.03
C ILE A 55 3.83 -4.21 -0.49
N ALA A 56 4.28 -3.32 0.39
CA ALA A 56 5.30 -2.33 0.07
C ALA A 56 6.70 -2.94 0.07
N ASP A 57 7.61 -2.37 -0.73
CA ASP A 57 9.02 -2.80 -0.78
C ASP A 57 9.85 -2.23 0.39
N ARG A 58 9.30 -1.25 1.12
CA ARG A 58 9.89 -0.64 2.32
C ARG A 58 8.78 -0.16 3.24
N VAL A 59 8.95 -0.36 4.54
CA VAL A 59 8.00 0.07 5.56
C VAL A 59 8.71 0.97 6.55
N ILE A 60 8.17 2.18 6.70
CA ILE A 60 8.60 3.16 7.70
C ILE A 60 7.48 3.26 8.74
N ARG A 61 7.78 2.97 10.00
CA ARG A 61 6.85 3.19 11.12
C ARG A 61 7.18 4.49 11.81
N MET A 62 6.14 5.27 12.08
CA MET A 62 6.24 6.52 12.83
C MET A 62 5.40 6.44 14.11
N SER A 63 5.89 7.07 15.18
CA SER A 63 5.18 7.30 16.44
C SER A 63 5.57 8.66 16.97
N ASP A 64 4.60 9.45 17.44
CA ASP A 64 4.86 10.76 18.07
C ASP A 64 5.75 11.70 17.24
N GLY A 65 5.54 11.69 15.91
CA GLY A 65 6.31 12.50 14.95
C GLY A 65 7.74 12.00 14.69
N GLN A 66 8.12 10.84 15.23
CA GLN A 66 9.44 10.23 15.07
C GLN A 66 9.38 8.95 14.24
N ILE A 67 10.40 8.70 13.44
CA ILE A 67 10.59 7.39 12.78
C ILE A 67 11.12 6.41 13.82
N VAL A 68 10.33 5.37 14.10
CA VAL A 68 10.68 4.33 15.09
C VAL A 68 11.18 3.05 14.45
N SER A 69 10.87 2.81 13.17
CA SER A 69 11.52 1.76 12.38
C SER A 69 11.48 2.07 10.89
N ASP A 70 12.48 1.52 10.20
CA ASP A 70 12.65 1.68 8.76
C ASP A 70 13.34 0.42 8.24
N HIS A 71 12.64 -0.36 7.42
CA HIS A 71 13.15 -1.62 6.94
C HIS A 71 12.63 -1.92 5.52
N PRO A 72 13.46 -2.56 4.68
CA PRO A 72 12.97 -3.16 3.45
C PRO A 72 11.94 -4.25 3.80
N SER A 73 10.92 -4.36 2.97
CA SER A 73 9.93 -5.42 3.01
C SER A 73 9.96 -6.14 1.68
N GLN A 74 9.79 -7.45 1.66
CA GLN A 74 9.81 -8.20 0.40
C GLN A 74 8.50 -8.06 -0.41
N GLY A 75 7.58 -7.18 0.01
CA GLY A 75 6.29 -6.98 -0.63
C GLY A 75 5.52 -8.29 -0.76
N LEU A 76 4.75 -8.66 0.27
CA LEU A 76 4.03 -9.93 0.29
C LEU A 76 3.16 -10.09 -0.97
N PRO A 77 3.10 -11.29 -1.58
CA PRO A 77 2.20 -11.54 -2.69
C PRO A 77 0.77 -11.21 -2.31
N LEU A 78 0.06 -10.49 -3.19
CA LEU A 78 -1.31 -10.00 -2.97
C LEU A 78 -2.33 -11.12 -2.69
N THR A 79 -1.98 -12.38 -2.97
CA THR A 79 -2.76 -13.57 -2.59
C THR A 79 -3.02 -13.68 -1.08
N HIS A 80 -2.17 -13.11 -0.23
CA HIS A 80 -2.32 -13.20 1.24
C HIS A 80 -3.19 -12.11 1.87
N VAL A 81 -3.47 -11.01 1.16
CA VAL A 81 -4.39 -9.96 1.67
C VAL A 81 -5.80 -10.52 1.88
N ARG A 82 -6.16 -11.58 1.14
CA ARG A 82 -7.46 -12.25 1.25
C ARG A 82 -7.66 -13.06 2.54
N GLN A 83 -6.61 -13.46 3.26
CA GLN A 83 -6.69 -14.37 4.42
C GLN A 83 -6.54 -13.68 5.78
N GLY A 84 -6.16 -12.40 5.84
CA GLY A 84 -5.88 -11.69 7.10
C GLY A 84 -7.09 -11.31 7.95
N GLN A 85 -8.33 -11.56 7.49
CA GLN A 85 -9.57 -11.15 8.17
C GLN A 85 -10.35 -12.29 8.83
N GLU A 86 -9.93 -13.56 8.67
CA GLU A 86 -10.65 -14.71 9.27
C GLU A 86 -10.15 -15.10 10.67
N ALA A 87 -9.03 -14.55 11.15
CA ALA A 87 -8.42 -14.91 12.44
C ALA A 87 -8.87 -14.06 13.64
N ALA A 88 -9.89 -13.20 13.47
CA ALA A 88 -10.42 -12.33 14.53
C ALA A 88 -11.94 -12.51 14.72
N GLY A 89 -12.39 -13.77 14.72
CA GLY A 89 -13.76 -14.18 15.06
C GLY A 89 -13.78 -15.13 16.25
#